data_AF-A0A1A6GJJ1-F1
#
_entry.id   AF-A0A1A6GJJ1-F1
#
_cell.length_a   1.000
_cell.length_b   1.000
_cell.length_c   1.000
_cell.angle_alpha   90.00
_cell.angle_beta   90.00
_cell.angle_gamma   90.00
#
_symmetry.space_group_name_H-M   'P 1'
#
loop_
_entity.id
_entity.type
_entity.pdbx_description
1 polymer ?
#
loop_
_entity_poly.entity_id
_entity_poly.type
_entity_poly.pdbx_seq_one_letter_code
_entity_poly.pdbx_strand_id
1 'polypeptide(L)'
;MGFVINAIYAMAHGLQNMHHALCPGHVGLCDAMKPIDGRKLLDFLIKSSFVGVSGEEVWFDEKGDAPGRYPFLRSLCFWLRNNVFLPFSENHLKIYIPSWPSFMDVLKLHSLFPLTSCEPIPVRYLEWSDIESIIAIAFSCLGILVTLFVTLIFVLYRDTPVVKSSSRELCYIILAGIFLGYVCPFTLIAKPTTTSCYLQRLLVGLSSAMCYSALVTKTNRIARILAGSKKKICTRKPRFMSAWAQVIIASILISVQLTLVVTLIIMEPPMPILSYPRRGSQNSRPAASVRRHMCSFENPHTAVNVSLIIIQSCSEG
;
A
#
# COMPACT_ATOMS: atom_id res chain seq x y z
N MET A 1 16.87 -2.60 -12.11
CA MET A 1 17.82 -1.47 -11.98
C MET A 1 18.42 -1.02 -13.32
N GLY A 2 18.53 -1.87 -14.35
CA GLY A 2 19.16 -1.50 -15.64
C GLY A 2 18.58 -0.26 -16.34
N PHE A 3 17.26 -0.03 -16.29
CA PHE A 3 16.64 1.14 -16.92
C PHE A 3 17.14 2.49 -16.38
N VAL A 4 17.36 2.58 -15.06
CA VAL A 4 17.86 3.82 -14.43
C VAL A 4 19.32 4.06 -14.83
N ILE A 5 20.11 2.98 -14.92
CA ILE A 5 21.50 3.05 -15.33
C ILE A 5 21.61 3.50 -16.80
N ASN A 6 20.80 2.91 -17.69
CA ASN A 6 20.75 3.30 -19.10
C ASN A 6 20.31 4.76 -19.28
N ALA A 7 19.41 5.29 -18.44
CA ALA A 7 19.04 6.71 -18.49
C ALA A 7 20.21 7.65 -18.11
N ILE A 8 21.05 7.23 -17.15
CA ILE A 8 22.27 7.98 -16.77
C ILE A 8 23.29 7.95 -17.92
N TYR A 9 23.49 6.78 -18.55
CA TYR A 9 24.38 6.64 -19.71
C TYR A 9 23.90 7.46 -20.92
N ALA A 10 22.58 7.54 -21.16
CA ALA A 10 22.02 8.38 -22.21
C ALA A 10 22.38 9.86 -22.01
N MET A 11 22.23 10.37 -20.79
CA MET A 11 22.62 11.74 -20.46
C MET A 11 24.13 11.96 -20.62
N ALA A 12 24.96 10.99 -20.18
CA ALA A 12 26.41 11.09 -20.30
C ALA A 12 26.87 11.11 -21.76
N HIS A 13 26.34 10.22 -22.61
CA HIS A 13 26.65 10.19 -24.04
C HIS A 13 26.14 11.43 -24.78
N GLY A 14 24.95 11.94 -24.44
CA GLY A 14 24.44 13.18 -25.00
C GLY A 14 25.32 14.39 -24.67
N LEU A 15 25.76 14.50 -23.42
CA LEU A 15 26.69 15.56 -22.98
C LEU A 15 28.07 15.42 -23.64
N GLN A 16 28.57 14.20 -23.77
CA GLN A 16 29.86 13.93 -24.43
C GLN A 16 29.82 14.30 -25.92
N ASN A 17 28.73 13.97 -26.61
CA ASN A 17 28.54 14.32 -28.02
C ASN A 17 28.42 15.84 -28.21
N MET A 18 27.70 16.51 -27.31
CA MET A 18 27.60 17.97 -27.30
C MET A 18 28.96 18.63 -27.01
N HIS A 19 29.74 18.07 -26.08
CA HIS A 19 31.08 18.56 -25.75
C HIS A 19 32.08 18.35 -26.89
N HIS A 20 32.07 17.20 -27.57
CA HIS A 20 32.91 16.99 -28.75
C HIS A 20 32.55 17.93 -29.91
N ALA A 21 31.28 18.28 -30.07
CA ALA A 21 30.83 19.17 -31.13
C ALA A 21 31.14 20.65 -30.83
N LEU A 22 31.01 21.08 -29.58
CA LEU A 22 31.13 22.50 -29.20
C LEU A 22 32.49 22.88 -28.59
N CYS A 23 33.22 21.91 -28.03
CA CYS A 23 34.46 22.12 -27.29
C CYS A 23 35.58 21.15 -27.76
N PRO A 24 35.94 21.11 -29.06
CA PRO A 24 36.96 20.18 -29.54
C PRO A 24 38.32 20.43 -28.86
N GLY A 25 38.86 19.39 -28.21
CA GLY A 25 40.19 19.43 -27.59
C GLY A 25 40.28 20.19 -26.26
N HIS A 26 39.16 20.62 -25.66
CA HIS A 26 39.16 21.28 -24.37
C HIS A 26 38.87 20.29 -23.23
N VAL A 27 39.65 20.31 -22.15
CA VAL A 27 39.39 19.48 -20.97
C VAL A 27 38.42 20.22 -20.06
N GLY A 28 37.22 19.67 -19.86
CA GLY A 28 36.16 20.30 -19.07
C GLY A 28 35.25 21.24 -19.88
N LEU A 29 34.44 22.04 -19.18
CA LEU A 29 33.36 22.82 -19.79
C LEU A 29 33.88 24.11 -20.43
N CYS A 30 33.76 24.23 -21.75
CA CYS A 30 34.12 25.46 -22.48
C CYS A 30 33.02 26.52 -22.40
N ASP A 31 33.33 27.75 -22.79
CA ASP A 31 32.39 28.88 -22.69
C ASP A 31 31.15 28.72 -23.57
N ALA A 32 31.21 27.92 -24.63
CA ALA A 32 30.05 27.57 -25.48
C ALA A 32 29.02 26.66 -24.78
N MET A 33 29.40 26.01 -23.68
CA MET A 33 28.50 25.21 -22.83
C MET A 33 28.17 25.93 -21.51
N LYS A 34 28.50 27.23 -21.35
CA LYS A 34 28.17 28.04 -20.18
C LYS A 34 27.24 29.21 -20.56
N PRO A 35 25.94 29.17 -20.23
CA PRO A 35 25.18 28.06 -19.64
C PRO A 35 24.80 26.98 -20.65
N ILE A 36 24.52 25.76 -20.17
CA ILE A 36 24.06 24.66 -21.03
C ILE A 36 22.63 24.95 -21.49
N ASP A 37 22.45 25.10 -22.80
CA ASP A 37 21.13 25.27 -23.40
C ASP A 37 20.44 23.91 -23.57
N GLY A 38 19.32 23.72 -22.85
CA GLY A 38 18.58 22.47 -22.84
C GLY A 38 18.00 22.07 -24.21
N ARG A 39 17.72 23.04 -25.10
CA ARG A 39 17.22 22.75 -26.45
C ARG A 39 18.32 22.15 -27.32
N LYS A 40 19.52 22.71 -27.25
CA LYS A 40 20.70 22.17 -27.95
C LYS A 40 21.07 20.80 -27.38
N LEU A 41 21.00 20.62 -26.07
CA LEU A 41 21.26 19.33 -25.44
C LEU A 41 20.27 18.25 -25.90
N LEU A 42 18.99 18.59 -26.07
CA LEU A 42 17.97 17.66 -26.56
C LEU A 42 18.30 17.14 -27.98
N ASP A 43 18.79 18.00 -28.87
CA ASP A 43 19.19 17.60 -30.23
C ASP A 43 20.34 16.57 -30.23
N PHE A 44 21.26 16.66 -29.27
CA PHE A 44 22.34 15.69 -29.09
C PHE A 44 21.89 14.42 -28.37
N LEU A 45 20.89 14.50 -27.49
CA LEU A 45 20.32 13.35 -26.78
C LEU A 45 19.53 12.44 -27.73
N ILE A 46 18.66 13.00 -28.56
CA ILE A 46 17.83 12.22 -29.51
C ILE A 46 18.71 11.47 -30.52
N LYS A 47 19.86 12.03 -30.89
CA LYS A 47 20.82 11.42 -31.84
C LYS A 47 21.82 10.46 -31.19
N SER A 48 21.80 10.32 -29.86
CA SER A 48 22.74 9.45 -29.16
C SER A 48 22.29 7.99 -29.23
N SER A 49 23.21 7.10 -29.63
CA SER A 49 23.05 5.66 -29.50
C SER A 49 24.22 5.06 -28.73
N PHE A 50 23.95 4.11 -27.84
CA PHE A 50 24.95 3.45 -27.01
C PHE A 50 24.52 2.04 -26.64
N VAL A 51 25.48 1.23 -26.20
CA VAL A 51 25.21 -0.13 -25.71
C VAL A 51 24.94 -0.05 -24.21
N GLY A 52 23.74 -0.43 -23.79
CA GLY A 52 23.31 -0.47 -22.40
C GLY A 52 23.97 -1.60 -21.61
N VAL A 53 23.76 -1.59 -20.29
CA VAL A 53 24.41 -2.54 -19.37
C VAL A 53 24.01 -4.00 -19.56
N SER A 54 22.91 -4.27 -20.27
CA SER A 54 22.47 -5.64 -20.62
C SER A 54 22.86 -6.04 -22.05
N GLY A 55 23.73 -5.25 -22.71
CA GLY A 55 24.25 -5.53 -24.05
C GLY A 55 23.30 -5.14 -25.18
N GLU A 56 22.18 -4.48 -24.88
CA GLU A 56 21.25 -3.92 -25.86
C GLU A 56 21.72 -2.58 -26.42
N GLU A 57 21.47 -2.35 -27.71
CA GLU A 57 21.61 -1.01 -28.30
C GLU A 57 20.40 -0.15 -27.92
N VAL A 58 20.66 0.99 -27.28
CA VAL A 58 19.68 2.00 -26.87
C VAL A 58 19.79 3.18 -27.82
N TRP A 59 18.66 3.56 -28.43
CA TRP A 59 18.51 4.72 -29.31
C TRP A 59 17.13 5.36 -29.08
N PHE A 60 16.95 6.60 -29.51
CA PHE A 60 15.70 7.35 -29.37
C PHE A 60 15.11 7.66 -30.74
N ASP A 61 13.79 7.60 -30.85
CA ASP A 61 13.09 8.03 -32.06
C ASP A 61 12.94 9.56 -32.12
N GLU A 62 12.32 10.08 -33.19
CA GLU A 62 12.09 11.52 -33.37
C GLU A 62 11.20 12.15 -32.28
N LYS A 63 10.48 11.34 -31.50
CA LYS A 63 9.62 11.77 -30.39
C LYS A 63 10.32 11.66 -29.03
N GLY A 64 11.54 11.12 -29.00
CA GLY A 64 12.31 10.88 -27.77
C GLY A 64 11.94 9.57 -27.07
N ASP A 65 11.19 8.69 -27.73
CA ASP A 65 10.83 7.38 -27.20
C ASP A 65 11.94 6.37 -27.53
N ALA A 66 12.40 5.64 -26.51
CA ALA A 66 13.31 4.51 -26.70
C ALA A 66 12.51 3.26 -27.14
N PRO A 67 13.06 2.38 -27.99
CA PRO A 67 12.36 1.18 -28.43
C PRO A 67 12.01 0.29 -27.23
N GLY A 68 10.71 0.16 -26.98
CA GLY A 68 10.18 -0.69 -25.91
C GLY A 68 10.45 -2.16 -26.22
N ARG A 69 11.44 -2.77 -25.56
CA ARG A 69 11.55 -4.23 -25.52
C ARG A 69 10.64 -4.78 -24.43
N TYR A 70 9.49 -5.28 -24.86
CA TYR A 70 8.65 -6.12 -24.03
C TYR A 70 9.14 -7.56 -24.19
N PRO A 71 9.73 -8.20 -23.16
CA PRO A 71 9.82 -9.66 -23.18
C PRO A 71 8.37 -10.16 -23.15
N PHE A 72 7.89 -10.67 -24.27
CA PHE A 72 6.69 -11.52 -24.31
C PHE A 72 7.05 -12.85 -23.63
N LEU A 73 7.15 -12.81 -22.29
CA LEU A 73 7.21 -13.98 -21.46
C LEU A 73 5.83 -14.61 -21.47
N ARG A 74 5.56 -15.41 -22.50
CA ARG A 74 4.48 -16.39 -22.43
C ARG A 74 4.95 -17.48 -21.48
N SER A 75 4.38 -17.53 -20.29
CA SER A 75 4.61 -18.59 -19.33
C SER A 75 4.04 -19.90 -19.88
N LEU A 76 4.80 -20.63 -20.68
CA LEU A 76 4.52 -22.05 -20.89
C LEU A 76 4.93 -22.78 -19.61
N CYS A 77 3.95 -23.13 -18.78
CA CYS A 77 4.16 -23.95 -17.60
C CYS A 77 4.37 -25.39 -18.07
N PHE A 78 5.62 -25.75 -18.40
CA PHE A 78 5.98 -27.14 -18.60
C PHE A 78 6.32 -27.72 -17.23
N TRP A 79 5.40 -28.51 -16.65
CA TRP A 79 5.69 -29.32 -15.47
C TRP A 79 6.68 -30.42 -15.86
N LEU A 80 7.98 -30.10 -15.87
CA LEU A 80 9.03 -31.12 -15.76
C LEU A 80 9.48 -31.15 -14.30
N ARG A 81 9.48 -32.37 -13.77
CA ARG A 81 9.60 -32.81 -12.38
C ARG A 81 10.89 -32.38 -11.62
N ASN A 82 11.60 -31.33 -12.05
CA ASN A 82 12.88 -30.89 -11.48
C ASN A 82 13.14 -29.37 -11.51
N ASN A 83 12.12 -28.49 -11.49
CA ASN A 83 12.29 -27.04 -11.21
C ASN A 83 13.43 -26.34 -11.98
N VAL A 84 13.53 -26.55 -13.30
CA VAL A 84 14.44 -25.76 -14.16
C VAL A 84 13.60 -24.80 -14.99
N PHE A 85 13.81 -23.50 -14.76
CA PHE A 85 13.26 -22.42 -15.57
C PHE A 85 14.20 -22.19 -16.76
N LEU A 86 13.76 -22.44 -17.98
CA LEU A 86 14.50 -22.02 -19.18
C LEU A 86 13.86 -20.75 -19.74
N PRO A 87 14.52 -19.59 -19.65
CA PRO A 87 14.07 -18.40 -20.36
C PRO A 87 14.33 -18.59 -21.85
N PHE A 88 13.28 -18.61 -22.67
CA PHE A 88 13.40 -18.56 -24.12
C PHE A 88 13.33 -17.10 -24.57
N SER A 89 14.38 -16.63 -25.26
CA SER A 89 14.44 -15.30 -25.88
C SER A 89 14.54 -15.50 -27.39
N GLU A 90 13.48 -15.18 -28.12
CA GLU A 90 13.58 -14.97 -29.57
C GLU A 90 14.30 -13.65 -29.80
N ASN A 91 15.60 -13.73 -30.09
CA ASN A 91 16.28 -12.95 -31.13
C ASN A 91 17.78 -13.28 -31.14
N HIS A 92 18.09 -14.56 -31.37
CA HIS A 92 19.24 -15.01 -32.15
C HIS A 92 19.10 -16.54 -32.29
N LEU A 93 18.77 -16.98 -33.49
CA LEU A 93 18.68 -18.39 -33.83
C LEU A 93 20.10 -19.00 -33.75
N LYS A 94 20.46 -19.59 -32.60
CA LYS A 94 21.54 -20.57 -32.48
C LYS A 94 21.04 -21.73 -31.65
N ILE A 95 20.35 -22.64 -32.32
CA ILE A 95 19.94 -23.91 -31.74
C ILE A 95 21.19 -24.80 -31.69
N TYR A 96 21.80 -24.96 -30.52
CA TYR A 96 22.69 -26.08 -30.28
C TYR A 96 21.79 -27.28 -29.94
N ILE A 97 21.41 -28.07 -30.95
CA ILE A 97 20.63 -29.31 -30.75
C ILE A 97 21.62 -30.39 -30.32
N PRO A 98 21.64 -30.85 -29.06
CA PRO A 98 22.32 -32.10 -28.75
C PRO A 98 21.56 -33.23 -29.44
N SER A 99 22.29 -34.03 -30.22
CA SER A 99 21.77 -35.17 -30.97
C SER A 99 21.22 -36.25 -30.05
N TRP A 100 19.94 -36.15 -29.66
CA TRP A 100 19.22 -37.20 -28.96
C TRP A 100 17.95 -37.58 -29.75
N PRO A 101 17.75 -38.87 -30.10
CA PRO A 101 16.64 -39.32 -30.94
C PRO A 101 15.25 -38.98 -30.42
N SER A 102 15.09 -38.78 -29.12
CA SER A 102 13.80 -38.53 -28.45
C SER A 102 13.24 -37.10 -28.61
N PHE A 103 14.02 -36.17 -29.18
CA PHE A 103 13.59 -34.77 -29.34
C PHE A 103 12.70 -34.54 -30.57
N MET A 104 12.83 -35.39 -31.60
CA MET A 104 12.04 -35.28 -32.84
C MET A 104 10.57 -35.65 -32.65
N ASP A 105 10.24 -36.49 -31.66
CA ASP A 105 8.85 -36.82 -31.31
C ASP A 105 8.12 -35.66 -30.63
N VAL A 106 8.85 -34.79 -29.93
CA VAL A 106 8.30 -33.59 -29.27
C VAL A 106 7.99 -32.49 -30.29
N LEU A 107 8.76 -32.43 -31.39
CA LEU A 107 8.56 -31.42 -32.45
C LEU A 107 7.30 -31.69 -33.30
N LYS A 108 6.90 -32.95 -33.48
CA LYS A 108 5.63 -33.31 -34.14
C LYS A 108 4.39 -32.93 -33.34
N LEU A 109 4.54 -32.66 -32.04
CA LEU A 109 3.47 -32.18 -31.17
C LEU A 109 3.25 -30.66 -31.24
N HIS A 110 4.14 -29.91 -31.91
CA HIS A 110 4.04 -28.45 -32.02
C HIS A 110 2.94 -27.98 -33.00
N SER A 111 2.49 -28.83 -33.93
CA SER A 111 1.47 -28.44 -34.92
C SER A 111 0.02 -28.71 -34.50
N LEU A 112 -0.23 -29.23 -33.28
CA LEU A 112 -1.57 -29.64 -32.82
C LEU A 112 -2.11 -28.89 -31.60
N PHE A 113 -1.52 -27.76 -31.20
CA PHE A 113 -2.16 -26.89 -30.19
C PHE A 113 -2.50 -25.53 -30.79
N PRO A 114 -3.68 -25.37 -31.42
CA PRO A 114 -4.17 -24.03 -31.70
C PRO A 114 -4.26 -23.29 -30.36
N LEU A 115 -3.72 -22.06 -30.26
CA LEU A 115 -3.97 -21.20 -29.09
C LEU A 115 -5.44 -20.76 -29.14
N THR A 116 -6.36 -21.62 -28.73
CA THR A 116 -7.81 -21.34 -28.78
C THR A 116 -8.41 -21.00 -27.42
N SER A 117 -7.63 -20.80 -26.36
CA SER A 117 -8.18 -20.24 -25.11
C SER A 117 -7.15 -19.63 -24.17
N CYS A 118 -7.52 -18.49 -23.58
CA CYS A 118 -6.79 -17.83 -22.49
C CYS A 118 -7.36 -18.28 -21.15
N GLU A 119 -6.61 -19.08 -20.39
CA GLU A 119 -7.02 -19.48 -19.03
C GLU A 119 -6.75 -18.33 -18.03
N PRO A 120 -7.75 -17.91 -17.23
CA PRO A 120 -7.56 -16.82 -16.27
C PRO A 120 -6.58 -17.20 -15.16
N ILE A 121 -5.62 -16.29 -14.88
CA ILE A 121 -4.72 -16.37 -13.70
C ILE A 121 -5.57 -16.44 -12.42
N PRO A 122 -5.33 -17.39 -11.50
CA PRO A 122 -6.14 -17.52 -10.29
C PRO A 122 -6.01 -16.28 -9.40
N VAL A 123 -7.14 -15.80 -8.88
CA VAL A 123 -7.19 -14.77 -7.83
C VAL A 123 -6.66 -15.36 -6.54
N ARG A 124 -5.71 -14.69 -5.88
CA ARG A 124 -5.36 -14.96 -4.48
C ARG A 124 -5.92 -13.83 -3.63
N TYR A 125 -6.76 -14.20 -2.68
CA TYR A 125 -7.24 -13.35 -1.60
C TYR A 125 -6.57 -13.82 -0.31
N LEU A 126 -6.64 -13.01 0.74
CA LEU A 126 -6.16 -13.41 2.06
C LEU A 126 -7.10 -14.51 2.57
N GLU A 127 -6.59 -15.73 2.68
CA GLU A 127 -7.38 -16.88 3.09
C GLU A 127 -7.32 -17.01 4.61
N TRP A 128 -8.38 -17.57 5.22
CA TRP A 128 -8.43 -17.84 6.67
C TRP A 128 -7.34 -18.82 7.12
N SER A 129 -6.81 -19.60 6.17
CA SER A 129 -5.76 -20.60 6.37
C SER A 129 -4.34 -20.02 6.27
N ASP A 130 -4.18 -18.77 5.83
CA ASP A 130 -2.87 -18.12 5.80
C ASP A 130 -2.42 -17.79 7.23
N ILE A 131 -1.13 -18.00 7.52
CA ILE A 131 -0.54 -17.80 8.85
C ILE A 131 -0.78 -16.37 9.36
N GLU A 132 -0.62 -15.37 8.49
CA GLU A 132 -0.85 -13.96 8.81
C GLU A 132 -2.29 -13.69 9.28
N SER A 133 -3.27 -14.31 8.62
CA SER A 133 -4.69 -14.20 8.99
C SER A 133 -4.96 -14.84 10.34
N ILE A 134 -4.41 -16.03 10.59
CA ILE A 134 -4.60 -16.79 11.82
C ILE A 134 -4.09 -15.99 13.02
N ILE A 135 -2.89 -15.39 12.91
CA ILE A 135 -2.29 -14.58 13.98
C ILE A 135 -3.17 -13.35 14.27
N ALA A 136 -3.60 -12.62 13.23
CA ALA A 136 -4.44 -11.44 13.38
C ALA A 136 -5.79 -11.75 14.03
N ILE A 137 -6.44 -12.85 13.64
CA ILE A 137 -7.72 -13.29 14.21
C ILE A 137 -7.56 -13.72 15.65
N ALA A 138 -6.53 -14.51 15.98
CA ALA A 138 -6.27 -14.96 17.34
C ALA A 138 -6.09 -13.78 18.31
N PHE A 139 -5.29 -12.78 17.90
CA PHE A 139 -5.10 -11.55 18.68
C PHE A 139 -6.39 -10.76 18.84
N SER A 140 -7.20 -10.67 17.78
CA SER A 140 -8.49 -9.98 17.80
C SER A 140 -9.51 -10.67 18.71
N CYS A 141 -9.60 -12.00 18.66
CA CYS A 141 -10.43 -12.81 19.55
C CYS A 141 -10.05 -12.58 21.02
N LEU A 142 -8.75 -12.64 21.33
CA LEU A 142 -8.25 -12.38 22.68
C LEU A 142 -8.60 -10.95 23.13
N GLY A 143 -8.39 -9.96 22.26
CA GLY A 143 -8.75 -8.57 22.51
C GLY A 143 -10.24 -8.37 22.79
N ILE A 144 -11.12 -9.04 22.04
CA ILE A 144 -12.57 -9.01 22.27
C ILE A 144 -12.91 -9.62 23.64
N LEU A 145 -12.34 -10.78 23.98
CA LEU A 145 -12.58 -11.43 25.27
C LEU A 145 -12.16 -10.54 26.44
N VAL A 146 -10.96 -9.94 26.36
CA VAL A 146 -10.45 -9.01 27.36
C VAL A 146 -11.34 -7.76 27.44
N THR A 147 -11.76 -7.19 26.30
CA THR A 147 -12.61 -6.00 26.26
C THR A 147 -13.98 -6.27 26.87
N LEU A 148 -14.58 -7.43 26.61
CA LEU A 148 -15.84 -7.85 27.22
C LEU A 148 -15.69 -8.06 28.73
N PHE A 149 -14.61 -8.69 29.18
CA PHE A 149 -14.32 -8.86 30.60
C PHE A 149 -14.17 -7.52 31.32
N VAL A 150 -13.39 -6.59 30.75
CA VAL A 150 -13.22 -5.23 31.30
C VAL A 150 -14.56 -4.50 31.31
N THR A 151 -15.34 -4.58 30.23
CA THR A 151 -16.67 -3.94 30.16
C THR A 151 -17.60 -4.49 31.23
N LEU A 152 -17.63 -5.81 31.45
CA LEU A 152 -18.41 -6.45 32.50
C LEU A 152 -18.00 -5.96 33.89
N ILE A 153 -16.70 -5.89 34.18
CA ILE A 153 -16.18 -5.33 35.44
C ILE A 153 -16.61 -3.86 35.62
N PHE A 154 -16.53 -3.04 34.58
CA PHE A 154 -16.98 -1.64 34.63
C PHE A 154 -18.50 -1.50 34.87
N VAL A 155 -19.30 -2.41 34.31
CA VAL A 155 -20.76 -2.43 34.47
C VAL A 155 -21.17 -2.90 35.87
N LEU A 156 -20.48 -3.90 36.43
CA LEU A 156 -20.72 -4.43 37.78
C LEU A 156 -20.23 -3.47 38.86
N TYR A 157 -19.01 -2.94 38.72
CA TYR A 157 -18.38 -2.03 39.69
C TYR A 157 -18.61 -0.55 39.35
N ARG A 158 -19.76 -0.24 38.77
CA ARG A 158 -20.11 1.09 38.24
C ARG A 158 -20.10 2.20 39.30
N ASP A 159 -20.29 1.84 40.56
CA ASP A 159 -20.32 2.78 41.69
C ASP A 159 -18.98 2.98 42.37
N THR A 160 -17.92 2.32 41.89
CA THR A 160 -16.57 2.56 42.40
C THR A 160 -16.14 4.02 42.18
N PRO A 161 -15.45 4.64 43.17
CA PRO A 161 -15.09 6.06 43.10
C PRO A 161 -14.16 6.38 41.91
N VAL A 162 -13.41 5.41 41.42
CA VAL A 162 -12.56 5.52 40.22
C VAL A 162 -13.42 5.72 38.96
N VAL A 163 -14.43 4.87 38.75
CA VAL A 163 -15.35 4.95 37.59
C VAL A 163 -16.32 6.13 37.73
N LYS A 164 -16.64 6.56 38.95
CA LYS A 164 -17.47 7.74 39.18
C LYS A 164 -16.73 9.05 38.98
N SER A 165 -15.44 9.09 39.32
CA SER A 165 -14.58 10.29 39.13
C SER A 165 -14.18 10.52 37.67
N SER A 166 -14.04 9.43 36.91
CA SER A 166 -13.86 9.40 35.46
C SER A 166 -15.20 9.21 34.76
N SER A 167 -15.81 10.25 34.18
CA SER A 167 -17.12 10.21 33.52
C SER A 167 -17.45 8.87 32.83
N ARG A 168 -18.44 8.14 33.37
CA ARG A 168 -18.79 6.76 32.98
C ARG A 168 -19.08 6.61 31.50
N GLU A 169 -19.89 7.54 30.98
CA GLU A 169 -20.31 7.56 29.58
C GLU A 169 -19.13 7.62 28.60
N LEU A 170 -18.09 8.41 28.91
CA LEU A 170 -16.90 8.50 28.06
C LEU A 170 -16.09 7.20 28.07
N CYS A 171 -16.05 6.50 29.20
CA CYS A 171 -15.36 5.21 29.28
C CYS A 171 -16.08 4.15 28.45
N TYR A 172 -17.42 4.14 28.44
CA TYR A 172 -18.19 3.27 27.57
C TYR A 172 -17.97 3.57 26.08
N ILE A 173 -17.86 4.84 25.68
CA ILE A 173 -17.53 5.22 24.30
C ILE A 173 -16.15 4.67 23.90
N ILE A 174 -15.14 4.76 24.79
CA ILE A 174 -13.80 4.20 24.54
C ILE A 174 -13.86 2.68 24.40
N LEU A 175 -14.54 1.99 25.32
CA LEU A 175 -14.67 0.52 25.28
C LEU A 175 -15.38 0.05 24.00
N ALA A 176 -16.42 0.77 23.57
CA ALA A 176 -17.11 0.49 22.31
C ALA A 176 -16.21 0.73 21.09
N GLY A 177 -15.39 1.79 21.08
CA GLY A 177 -14.41 2.05 20.03
C GLY A 177 -13.33 0.96 19.93
N ILE A 178 -12.81 0.50 21.08
CA ILE A 178 -11.83 -0.59 21.17
C ILE A 178 -12.45 -1.91 20.67
N PHE A 179 -13.67 -2.22 21.10
CA PHE A 179 -14.40 -3.40 20.62
C PHE A 179 -14.55 -3.38 19.09
N LEU A 180 -15.02 -2.25 18.52
CA LEU A 180 -15.13 -2.07 17.07
C LEU A 180 -13.77 -2.18 16.37
N GLY A 181 -12.69 -1.71 17.00
CA GLY A 181 -11.32 -1.87 16.53
C GLY A 181 -10.92 -3.34 16.40
N TYR A 182 -11.21 -4.18 17.40
CA TYR A 182 -10.95 -5.61 17.33
C TYR A 182 -11.89 -6.37 16.37
N VAL A 183 -13.02 -5.80 15.98
CA VAL A 183 -13.89 -6.38 14.92
C VAL A 183 -13.33 -6.10 13.51
N CYS A 184 -12.52 -5.05 13.32
CA CYS A 184 -11.98 -4.65 12.01
C CYS A 184 -11.18 -5.76 11.30
N PRO A 185 -10.29 -6.52 11.96
CA PRO A 185 -9.53 -7.58 11.29
C PRO A 185 -10.41 -8.69 10.69
N PHE A 186 -11.55 -9.00 11.30
CA PHE A 186 -12.50 -9.98 10.76
C PHE A 186 -13.13 -9.50 9.46
N THR A 187 -13.49 -8.21 9.37
CA THR A 187 -14.03 -7.65 8.13
C THR A 187 -12.95 -7.47 7.06
N LEU A 188 -11.69 -7.29 7.46
CA LEU A 188 -10.52 -7.19 6.58
C LEU A 188 -10.16 -8.52 5.90
N ILE A 189 -10.20 -9.62 6.67
CA ILE A 189 -9.87 -10.97 6.18
C ILE A 189 -11.05 -11.62 5.44
N ALA A 190 -12.28 -11.18 5.72
CA ALA A 190 -13.46 -11.62 4.98
C ALA A 190 -13.28 -11.39 3.47
N LYS A 191 -13.84 -12.31 2.67
CA LYS A 191 -13.78 -12.24 1.21
C LYS A 191 -14.20 -10.83 0.74
N PRO A 192 -13.43 -10.19 -0.15
CA PRO A 192 -13.72 -8.84 -0.60
C PRO A 192 -14.99 -8.85 -1.47
N THR A 193 -16.12 -8.59 -0.81
CA THR A 193 -17.42 -8.28 -1.41
C THR A 193 -17.65 -6.78 -1.30
N THR A 194 -18.64 -6.27 -2.04
CA THR A 194 -19.07 -4.87 -1.90
C THR A 194 -19.36 -4.53 -0.44
N THR A 195 -20.17 -5.36 0.24
CA THR A 195 -20.52 -5.18 1.65
C THR A 195 -19.32 -5.17 2.60
N SER A 196 -18.35 -6.08 2.41
CA SER A 196 -17.12 -6.10 3.20
C SER A 196 -16.31 -4.81 3.03
N CYS A 197 -16.23 -4.26 1.81
CA CYS A 197 -15.51 -3.01 1.54
C CYS A 197 -16.18 -1.78 2.18
N TYR A 198 -17.52 -1.69 2.16
CA TYR A 198 -18.25 -0.65 2.88
C TYR A 198 -18.01 -0.76 4.40
N LEU A 199 -18.11 -1.97 4.96
CA LEU A 199 -17.92 -2.20 6.38
C LEU A 199 -16.50 -1.87 6.83
N GLN A 200 -15.46 -2.29 6.10
CA GLN A 200 -14.08 -1.97 6.43
C GLN A 200 -13.84 -0.45 6.54
N ARG A 201 -14.34 0.33 5.57
CA ARG A 201 -14.17 1.79 5.54
C ARG A 201 -14.92 2.48 6.69
N LEU A 202 -16.10 1.98 7.05
CA LEU A 202 -16.88 2.50 8.19
C LEU A 202 -16.28 2.12 9.54
N LEU A 203 -15.93 0.85 9.76
CA LEU A 203 -15.47 0.34 11.06
C LEU A 203 -14.13 0.97 11.48
N VAL A 204 -13.19 1.08 10.54
CA VAL A 204 -11.87 1.67 10.82
C VAL A 204 -11.97 3.17 11.13
N GLY A 205 -12.80 3.91 10.38
CA GLY A 205 -13.04 5.33 10.65
C GLY A 205 -13.79 5.59 11.95
N LEU A 206 -14.79 4.78 12.28
CA LEU A 206 -15.61 4.98 13.48
C LEU A 206 -14.87 4.57 14.76
N SER A 207 -14.14 3.46 14.76
CA SER A 207 -13.38 2.98 15.93
C SER A 207 -12.36 4.01 16.40
N SER A 208 -11.53 4.52 15.47
CA SER A 208 -10.54 5.55 15.76
C SER A 208 -11.19 6.86 16.25
N ALA A 209 -12.26 7.32 15.62
CA ALA A 209 -12.96 8.53 16.04
C ALA A 209 -13.58 8.41 17.44
N MET A 210 -14.17 7.26 17.80
CA MET A 210 -14.72 7.03 19.13
C MET A 210 -13.63 7.10 20.20
N CYS A 211 -12.52 6.40 19.99
CA CYS A 211 -11.38 6.38 20.91
C CYS A 211 -10.77 7.78 21.10
N TYR A 212 -10.42 8.47 20.00
CA TYR A 212 -9.77 9.78 20.08
C TYR A 212 -10.71 10.87 20.60
N SER A 213 -11.99 10.87 20.20
CA SER A 213 -12.97 11.88 20.67
C SER A 213 -13.22 11.77 22.18
N ALA A 214 -13.28 10.56 22.72
CA ALA A 214 -13.44 10.36 24.15
C ALA A 214 -12.15 10.66 24.93
N LEU A 215 -10.98 10.29 24.39
CA LEU A 215 -9.69 10.61 24.99
C LEU A 215 -9.46 12.12 25.08
N VAL A 216 -9.68 12.87 24.00
CA VAL A 216 -9.51 14.33 23.99
C VAL A 216 -10.49 15.03 24.93
N THR A 217 -11.72 14.53 25.04
CA THR A 217 -12.71 15.08 25.97
C THR A 217 -12.28 14.84 27.43
N LYS A 218 -11.72 13.66 27.71
CA LYS A 218 -11.20 13.29 29.03
C LYS A 218 -9.95 14.11 29.41
N THR A 219 -9.01 14.30 28.48
CA THR A 219 -7.79 15.10 28.72
C THR A 219 -8.10 16.59 28.86
N ASN A 220 -9.00 17.14 28.04
CA ASN A 220 -9.42 18.54 28.14
C ASN A 220 -10.10 18.83 29.49
N ARG A 221 -10.91 17.90 30.00
CA ARG A 221 -11.47 17.99 31.35
C ARG A 221 -10.36 18.08 32.43
N ILE A 222 -9.36 17.20 32.37
CA ILE A 222 -8.24 17.18 33.33
C ILE A 222 -7.43 18.48 33.26
N ALA A 223 -7.10 18.93 32.05
CA ALA A 223 -6.37 20.18 31.83
C ALA A 223 -7.09 21.39 32.45
N ARG A 224 -8.42 21.45 32.36
CA ARG A 224 -9.20 22.53 32.98
C ARG A 224 -9.27 22.45 34.50
N ILE A 225 -9.23 21.25 35.09
CA ILE A 225 -9.14 21.08 36.55
C ILE A 225 -7.79 21.61 37.03
N LEU A 226 -6.69 21.19 36.39
CA LEU A 226 -5.32 21.61 36.74
C LEU A 226 -5.11 23.12 36.55
N ALA A 227 -5.66 23.70 35.49
CA ALA A 227 -5.61 25.15 35.25
C ALA A 227 -6.52 25.94 36.21
N GLY A 228 -7.66 25.37 36.60
CA GLY A 228 -8.58 25.95 37.58
C GLY A 228 -7.98 26.02 38.98
N SER A 229 -7.20 25.01 39.39
CA SER A 229 -6.52 24.98 40.69
C SER A 229 -5.47 26.09 40.89
N LYS A 230 -4.98 26.73 39.81
CA LYS A 230 -4.03 27.85 39.90
C LYS A 230 -4.70 29.24 39.98
N LYS A 231 -6.00 29.36 39.69
CA LYS A 231 -6.73 30.64 39.78
C LYS A 231 -7.51 30.70 41.09
N LYS A 232 -7.09 31.59 42.00
CA LYS A 232 -7.75 31.93 43.28
C LYS A 232 -9.25 32.14 43.03
N ILE A 233 -10.08 31.40 43.77
CA ILE A 233 -11.55 31.40 43.87
C ILE A 233 -12.27 32.38 42.91
N CYS A 234 -13.01 31.84 41.93
CA CYS A 234 -14.07 32.55 41.25
C CYS A 234 -15.31 31.66 41.21
N THR A 235 -16.37 32.09 41.89
CA THR A 235 -17.62 31.41 42.27
C THR A 235 -18.57 31.10 41.10
N ARG A 236 -18.06 30.91 39.87
CA ARG A 236 -18.88 30.55 38.71
C ARG A 236 -18.71 29.08 38.38
N LYS A 237 -19.70 28.27 38.75
CA LYS A 237 -19.81 26.85 38.39
C LYS A 237 -19.57 26.73 36.87
N PRO A 238 -18.48 26.11 36.39
CA PRO A 238 -18.23 26.01 34.97
C PRO A 238 -19.35 25.15 34.36
N ARG A 239 -20.28 25.78 33.62
CA ARG A 239 -21.48 25.11 33.05
C ARG A 239 -21.16 23.96 32.08
N PHE A 240 -19.90 23.83 31.68
CA PHE A 240 -19.38 22.86 30.74
C PHE A 240 -18.59 21.72 31.43
N MET A 241 -18.96 21.39 32.68
CA MET A 241 -18.42 20.27 33.46
C MET A 241 -19.41 19.11 33.66
N SER A 242 -20.66 19.25 33.19
CA SER A 242 -21.64 18.17 33.28
C SER A 242 -21.21 16.99 32.40
N ALA A 243 -21.39 15.77 32.90
CA ALA A 243 -21.11 14.54 32.15
C ALA A 243 -21.85 14.51 30.82
N TRP A 244 -23.08 15.01 30.78
CA TRP A 244 -23.88 15.12 29.56
C TRP A 244 -23.29 16.10 28.54
N ALA A 245 -22.74 17.23 28.99
CA ALA A 245 -22.08 18.17 28.09
C ALA A 245 -20.82 17.55 27.45
N GLN A 246 -20.10 16.71 28.18
CA GLN A 246 -18.93 15.98 27.66
C GLN A 246 -19.31 14.95 26.61
N VAL A 247 -20.38 14.20 26.84
CA VAL A 247 -20.93 13.27 25.86
C VAL A 247 -21.36 14.01 24.60
N ILE A 248 -22.03 15.16 24.73
CA ILE A 248 -22.44 15.97 23.58
C ILE A 248 -21.22 16.39 22.73
N ILE A 249 -20.13 16.87 23.35
CA ILE A 249 -18.90 17.24 22.62
C ILE A 249 -18.33 16.03 21.88
N ALA A 250 -18.21 14.88 22.57
CA ALA A 250 -17.68 13.67 21.97
C ALA A 250 -18.56 13.19 20.79
N SER A 251 -19.88 13.21 20.96
CA SER A 251 -20.83 12.85 19.90
C SER A 251 -20.75 13.79 18.70
N ILE A 252 -20.55 15.09 18.91
CA ILE A 252 -20.32 16.05 17.81
C ILE A 252 -19.06 15.67 17.03
N LEU A 253 -17.94 15.42 17.71
CA LEU A 253 -16.68 15.03 17.06
C LEU A 253 -16.80 13.71 16.28
N ILE A 254 -17.50 12.72 16.84
CA ILE A 254 -17.78 11.44 16.16
C ILE A 254 -18.68 11.65 14.94
N SER A 255 -19.70 12.51 15.04
CA SER A 255 -20.63 12.82 13.94
C SER A 255 -19.96 13.55 12.78
N VAL A 256 -18.95 14.37 13.07
CA VAL A 256 -18.13 15.03 12.05
C VAL A 256 -17.35 13.98 11.26
N GLN A 257 -16.70 13.02 11.95
CA GLN A 257 -16.01 11.92 11.25
C GLN A 257 -16.98 11.07 10.44
N LEU A 258 -18.13 10.72 11.00
CA LEU A 258 -19.14 9.92 10.31
C LEU A 258 -19.62 10.62 9.03
N THR A 259 -19.91 11.92 9.10
CA THR A 259 -20.32 12.72 7.93
C THR A 259 -19.22 12.75 6.86
N LEU A 260 -17.96 12.91 7.27
CA LEU A 260 -16.82 12.89 6.35
C LEU A 260 -16.70 11.53 5.64
N VAL A 261 -16.75 10.43 6.39
CA VAL A 261 -16.68 9.08 5.81
C VAL A 261 -17.87 8.80 4.88
N VAL A 262 -19.09 9.21 5.24
CA VAL A 262 -20.27 9.06 4.37
C VAL A 262 -20.12 9.87 3.09
N THR A 263 -19.65 11.12 3.18
CA THR A 263 -19.41 11.97 2.00
C THR A 263 -18.36 11.33 1.09
N LEU A 264 -17.27 10.81 1.66
CA LEU A 264 -16.25 10.07 0.92
C LEU A 264 -16.76 8.78 0.28
N ILE A 265 -17.74 8.11 0.89
CA ILE A 265 -18.37 6.92 0.29
C ILE A 265 -19.31 7.29 -0.88
N ILE A 266 -19.97 8.46 -0.82
CA ILE A 266 -20.83 8.95 -1.89
C ILE A 266 -20.01 9.43 -3.08
N MET A 267 -18.92 10.17 -2.83
CA MET A 267 -17.99 10.62 -3.88
C MET A 267 -17.24 9.45 -4.50
N GLU A 268 -16.80 8.49 -3.68
CA GLU A 268 -16.01 7.34 -4.12
C GLU A 268 -16.53 6.02 -3.51
N PRO A 269 -17.39 5.29 -4.23
CA PRO A 269 -17.93 4.03 -3.74
C PRO A 269 -16.83 2.97 -3.62
N PRO A 270 -16.69 2.30 -2.46
CA PRO A 270 -15.66 1.29 -2.24
C PRO A 270 -16.02 -0.02 -2.96
N MET A 271 -15.54 -0.17 -4.20
CA MET A 271 -15.67 -1.39 -4.99
C MET A 271 -14.43 -2.30 -4.88
N PRO A 272 -14.59 -3.63 -4.97
CA PRO A 272 -13.46 -4.55 -5.02
C PRO A 272 -12.70 -4.37 -6.33
N ILE A 273 -11.43 -4.00 -6.24
CA ILE A 273 -10.53 -3.82 -7.38
C ILE A 273 -9.52 -4.95 -7.48
N LEU A 274 -9.10 -5.22 -8.70
CA LEU A 274 -8.13 -6.24 -9.01
C LEU A 274 -6.75 -5.59 -9.15
N SER A 275 -5.88 -5.83 -8.18
CA SER A 275 -4.51 -5.32 -8.20
C SER A 275 -3.56 -6.31 -8.87
N TYR A 276 -2.89 -5.85 -9.92
CA TYR A 276 -1.83 -6.58 -10.61
C TYR A 276 -0.45 -6.06 -10.16
N PRO A 277 0.40 -6.88 -9.53
CA PRO A 277 1.72 -6.43 -9.11
C PRO A 277 2.58 -6.11 -10.33
N ARG A 278 3.07 -4.86 -10.43
CA ARG A 278 4.15 -4.52 -11.37
C ARG A 278 5.47 -5.11 -10.86
N ARG A 279 6.26 -5.63 -11.79
CA ARG A 279 7.48 -6.45 -11.59
C ARG A 279 8.68 -5.68 -10.96
N GLY A 280 8.44 -4.66 -10.15
CA GLY A 280 9.45 -3.76 -9.56
C GLY A 280 9.55 -3.78 -8.02
N SER A 281 8.73 -4.56 -7.31
CA SER A 281 8.83 -4.72 -5.86
C SER A 281 8.71 -6.20 -5.47
N GLN A 282 9.82 -6.92 -5.54
CA GLN A 282 9.97 -8.20 -4.86
C GLN A 282 11.39 -8.27 -4.29
N ASN A 283 11.52 -7.97 -3.00
CA ASN A 283 12.55 -8.61 -2.20
C ASN A 283 11.99 -9.98 -1.78
N SER A 284 12.69 -11.03 -2.18
CA SER A 284 12.76 -12.33 -1.50
C SER A 284 11.48 -13.18 -1.38
N ARG A 285 10.97 -13.70 -2.50
CA ARG A 285 10.33 -15.05 -2.70
C ARG A 285 9.83 -15.14 -4.14
N PRO A 286 9.86 -16.32 -4.82
CA PRO A 286 9.37 -16.44 -6.18
C PRO A 286 7.84 -16.41 -6.19
N ALA A 287 7.25 -15.23 -6.04
CA ALA A 287 5.82 -15.06 -6.21
C ALA A 287 5.55 -14.88 -7.70
N ALA A 288 4.86 -15.87 -8.28
CA ALA A 288 4.19 -15.77 -9.57
C ALA A 288 3.43 -14.44 -9.69
N SER A 289 3.10 -13.99 -10.90
CA SER A 289 2.29 -12.78 -11.10
C SER A 289 0.91 -12.94 -10.43
N VAL A 290 0.79 -12.58 -9.14
CA VAL A 290 -0.37 -12.90 -8.30
C VAL A 290 -1.41 -11.80 -8.42
N ARG A 291 -2.60 -12.15 -8.89
CA ARG A 291 -3.79 -11.30 -8.94
C ARG A 291 -4.37 -11.14 -7.53
N ARG A 292 -4.25 -9.96 -6.91
CA ARG A 292 -4.80 -9.66 -5.56
C ARG A 292 -6.15 -8.94 -5.64
N HIS A 293 -7.08 -9.36 -4.80
CA HIS A 293 -8.42 -8.77 -4.68
C HIS A 293 -8.44 -7.88 -3.44
N MET A 294 -8.55 -6.56 -3.62
CA MET A 294 -8.47 -5.56 -2.54
C MET A 294 -9.63 -4.55 -2.69
N CYS A 295 -10.10 -3.96 -1.60
CA CYS A 295 -11.06 -2.86 -1.68
C CYS A 295 -10.37 -1.60 -2.23
N SER A 296 -11.05 -0.83 -3.07
CA SER A 296 -10.53 0.45 -3.58
C SER A 296 -10.37 1.43 -2.41
N PHE A 297 -9.14 1.60 -1.93
CA PHE A 297 -8.78 2.66 -0.99
C PHE A 297 -8.16 3.82 -1.76
N GLU A 298 -8.68 5.02 -1.53
CA GLU A 298 -8.11 6.24 -2.07
C GLU A 298 -6.69 6.44 -1.53
N ASN A 299 -5.72 6.40 -2.45
CA ASN A 299 -4.28 6.61 -2.25
C ASN A 299 -3.60 5.71 -1.18
N PRO A 300 -2.51 5.00 -1.53
CA PRO A 300 -1.70 4.29 -0.54
C PRO A 300 -1.19 5.21 0.57
N HIS A 301 -1.05 6.53 0.34
CA HIS A 301 -0.64 7.50 1.36
C HIS A 301 -1.68 7.77 2.46
N THR A 302 -2.98 7.62 2.18
CA THR A 302 -4.07 7.84 3.15
C THR A 302 -4.35 6.57 3.96
N ALA A 303 -4.23 5.40 3.34
CA ALA A 303 -4.30 4.10 4.01
C ALA A 303 -3.08 3.84 4.93
N VAL A 304 -1.90 4.34 4.54
CA VAL A 304 -0.66 4.30 5.35
C VAL A 304 -0.88 5.00 6.69
N ASN A 305 -1.57 6.15 6.77
CA ASN A 305 -1.76 6.83 8.06
C ASN A 305 -2.66 6.09 9.07
N VAL A 306 -3.56 5.21 8.62
CA VAL A 306 -4.50 4.51 9.53
C VAL A 306 -4.07 3.06 9.78
N SER A 307 -3.42 2.41 8.81
CA SER A 307 -2.88 1.05 8.98
C SER A 307 -1.50 1.04 9.66
N LEU A 308 -0.71 2.12 9.58
CA LEU A 308 0.53 2.22 10.35
C LEU A 308 0.28 2.22 11.86
N ILE A 309 -0.88 2.62 12.35
CA ILE A 309 -1.11 2.63 13.81
C ILE A 309 -1.25 1.21 14.37
N ILE A 310 -1.63 0.22 13.56
CA ILE A 310 -1.72 -1.18 14.01
C ILE A 310 -0.47 -2.00 13.63
N ILE A 311 0.18 -1.70 12.50
CA ILE A 311 1.38 -2.46 12.07
C ILE A 311 2.67 -1.88 12.67
N GLN A 312 2.76 -0.57 12.91
CA GLN A 312 3.98 0.04 13.47
C GLN A 312 4.16 -0.29 14.96
N SER A 313 3.10 -0.65 15.68
CA SER A 313 3.21 -1.20 17.05
C SER A 313 3.81 -2.62 17.12
N CYS A 314 3.91 -3.35 16.01
CA CYS A 314 4.56 -4.66 15.96
C CYS A 314 6.01 -4.62 15.43
N SER A 315 6.55 -3.45 15.08
CA SER A 315 7.89 -3.32 14.50
C SER A 315 8.87 -2.45 15.31
N GLU A 316 8.48 -1.98 16.51
CA GLU A 316 9.38 -1.30 17.47
C GLU A 316 9.44 -2.03 18.82
N GLY A 317 9.74 -3.33 18.77
CA GLY A 317 10.11 -4.15 19.91
C GLY A 317 11.35 -4.96 19.61
#